data_AF-X1RLI1-F1
#
_entry.id   AF-X1RLI1-F1
#
_cell.length_a   1.000
_cell.length_b   1.000
_cell.length_c   1.000
_cell.angle_alpha   90.00
_cell.angle_beta   90.00
_cell.angle_gamma   90.00
#
_symmetry.space_group_name_H-M   'P 1'
#
loop_
_entity.id
_entity.type
_entity.pdbx_description
1 polymer ?
#
loop_
_entity_poly.entity_id
_entity_poly.type
_entity_poly.pdbx_seq_one_letter_code
_entity_poly.pdbx_strand_id
1 'polypeptide(L)'
;GMKWCHMLMNFGRKFFDRDYGIDLTAWDNVEIKITNDGTSTEFSSDFAVTIEMFLKEGDVAGFKGYYRTEEWRSWTTVQNEWTYLSLPVENKIRRVMLQLLPGYRDADICKTNMYNLAHTLKFSLLTGKLVVFDGYSMELAYENYLDIGKDYITSRMTNKAVDQGMNIGLGRALGGAWGAGQIGASAGTTVPNMVGRNTDQTQQVKTQESEILIQSLWKGFCPENTLLLRFDRIDDPEQYLDPAAEQTVQLHIHTRDISDAAAGKVNIVLDRII
;
A
#
# COMPACT_ATOMS: atom_id res chain seq x y z
N GLY A 1 -23.26 11.72 7.12
CA GLY A 1 -23.03 12.29 5.78
C GLY A 1 -22.53 11.19 4.86
N MET A 2 -22.79 11.31 3.56
CA MET A 2 -22.34 10.34 2.56
C MET A 2 -20.81 10.40 2.45
N LYS A 3 -20.13 9.25 2.57
CA LYS A 3 -18.67 9.12 2.41
C LYS A 3 -18.40 8.70 0.97
N TRP A 4 -17.42 9.33 0.32
CA TRP A 4 -17.05 9.04 -1.06
C TRP A 4 -15.58 8.63 -1.13
N CYS A 5 -15.27 7.70 -2.01
CA CYS A 5 -13.90 7.34 -2.37
C CYS A 5 -13.82 7.27 -3.90
N HIS A 6 -12.78 7.88 -4.47
CA HIS A 6 -12.48 7.77 -5.88
C HIS A 6 -11.23 6.91 -6.04
N MET A 7 -11.35 5.82 -6.80
CA MET A 7 -10.26 4.91 -7.09
C MET A 7 -10.00 4.89 -8.60
N LEU A 8 -8.73 5.01 -8.98
CA LEU A 8 -8.32 4.89 -10.38
C LEU A 8 -7.73 3.51 -10.62
N MET A 9 -8.32 2.76 -11.56
CA MET A 9 -7.77 1.50 -12.04
C MET A 9 -7.16 1.72 -13.43
N ASN A 10 -5.85 1.52 -13.55
CA ASN A 10 -5.13 1.65 -14.82
C ASN A 10 -4.77 0.28 -15.36
N PHE A 11 -5.07 0.03 -16.64
CA PHE A 11 -4.64 -1.16 -17.37
C PHE A 11 -3.35 -0.95 -18.18
N GLY A 12 -2.84 0.29 -18.23
CA GLY A 12 -1.53 0.64 -18.79
C GLY A 12 -0.51 0.99 -17.69
N ARG A 13 0.71 1.41 -18.07
CA ARG A 13 1.75 1.79 -17.09
C ARG A 13 1.36 2.97 -16.21
N LYS A 14 0.50 3.83 -16.76
CA LYS A 14 -0.01 5.09 -16.21
C LYS A 14 -1.35 5.43 -16.84
N PHE A 15 -2.04 6.41 -16.26
CA PHE A 15 -3.24 6.97 -16.86
C PHE A 15 -2.91 7.56 -18.25
N PHE A 16 -3.77 7.30 -19.24
CA PHE A 16 -3.56 7.67 -20.65
C PHE A 16 -2.28 7.09 -21.30
N ASP A 17 -1.84 5.89 -20.89
CA ASP A 17 -0.82 5.17 -21.66
C ASP A 17 -1.36 4.87 -23.07
N ARG A 18 -0.52 5.15 -24.08
CA ARG A 18 -0.88 5.00 -25.49
C ARG A 18 -0.44 3.66 -26.05
N ASP A 19 0.57 3.04 -25.43
CA ASP A 19 1.16 1.79 -25.89
C ASP A 19 0.50 0.57 -25.25
N TYR A 20 0.05 0.71 -24.00
CA TYR A 20 -0.47 -0.38 -23.18
C TYR A 20 -1.85 -0.04 -22.63
N GLY A 21 -2.75 -1.03 -22.66
CA GLY A 21 -4.14 -0.91 -22.28
C GLY A 21 -4.88 -2.21 -22.53
N ILE A 22 -6.05 -2.37 -21.91
CA ILE A 22 -6.87 -3.56 -22.09
C ILE A 22 -7.75 -3.39 -23.34
N ASP A 23 -7.62 -4.30 -24.30
CA ASP A 23 -8.48 -4.33 -25.49
C ASP A 23 -9.71 -5.20 -25.23
N LEU A 24 -10.82 -4.56 -24.86
CA LEU A 24 -12.06 -5.24 -24.50
C LEU A 24 -12.67 -6.07 -25.65
N THR A 25 -12.26 -5.84 -26.90
CA THR A 25 -12.78 -6.59 -28.06
C THR A 25 -12.24 -8.02 -28.13
N ALA A 26 -11.20 -8.35 -27.37
CA ALA A 26 -10.63 -9.69 -27.28
C ALA A 26 -11.51 -10.69 -26.49
N TRP A 27 -12.58 -10.23 -25.84
CA TRP A 27 -13.44 -11.07 -25.00
C TRP A 27 -14.92 -10.87 -25.32
N ASP A 28 -15.66 -11.98 -25.35
CA ASP A 28 -17.11 -11.95 -25.59
C ASP A 28 -17.91 -11.32 -24.44
N ASN A 29 -17.37 -11.36 -23.22
CA ASN A 29 -17.97 -10.77 -22.03
C ASN A 29 -16.88 -10.25 -21.09
N VAL A 30 -17.04 -9.01 -20.63
CA VAL A 30 -16.14 -8.36 -19.67
C VAL A 30 -16.96 -7.94 -18.45
N GLU A 31 -16.58 -8.46 -17.28
CA GLU A 31 -17.21 -8.15 -16.01
C GLU A 31 -16.19 -7.54 -15.04
N ILE A 32 -16.62 -6.49 -14.32
CA ILE A 32 -15.90 -5.98 -13.16
C ILE A 32 -16.62 -6.47 -11.91
N LYS A 33 -15.97 -7.38 -11.18
CA LYS A 33 -16.45 -7.87 -9.89
C LYS A 33 -15.79 -7.09 -8.76
N ILE A 34 -16.60 -6.44 -7.93
CA ILE A 34 -16.15 -5.67 -6.77
C ILE A 34 -16.60 -6.37 -5.51
N THR A 35 -15.64 -6.72 -4.65
CA THR A 35 -15.88 -7.28 -3.32
C THR A 35 -15.50 -6.25 -2.27
N ASN A 36 -16.37 -6.07 -1.28
CA ASN A 36 -16.13 -5.22 -0.12
C ASN A 36 -16.37 -6.03 1.15
N ASP A 37 -15.48 -5.90 2.13
CA ASP A 37 -15.51 -6.54 3.44
C ASP A 37 -15.94 -5.59 4.57
N GLY A 38 -16.41 -4.38 4.22
CA GLY A 38 -16.94 -3.43 5.20
C GLY A 38 -18.11 -4.02 5.99
N THR A 39 -18.07 -3.85 7.31
CA THR A 39 -19.12 -4.37 8.21
C THR A 39 -20.18 -3.30 8.48
N SER A 40 -21.33 -3.73 8.98
CA SER A 40 -22.41 -2.81 9.40
C SER A 40 -21.99 -1.87 10.55
N THR A 41 -20.86 -2.16 11.21
CA THR A 41 -20.28 -1.30 12.25
C THR A 41 -19.72 -0.01 11.65
N GLU A 42 -19.16 -0.05 10.44
CA GLU A 42 -18.55 1.11 9.80
C GLU A 42 -19.47 1.81 8.78
N PHE A 43 -20.44 1.07 8.24
CA PHE A 43 -21.36 1.54 7.19
C PHE A 43 -22.81 1.19 7.55
N SER A 44 -23.63 2.22 7.77
CA SER A 44 -25.05 2.08 8.13
C SER A 44 -26.00 2.10 6.93
N SER A 45 -25.48 2.19 5.70
CA SER A 45 -26.23 2.26 4.45
C SER A 45 -25.57 1.42 3.36
N ASP A 46 -26.36 1.01 2.36
CA ASP A 46 -25.85 0.28 1.20
C ASP A 46 -24.74 1.05 0.47
N PHE A 47 -23.77 0.30 -0.04
CA PHE A 47 -22.71 0.85 -0.88
C PHE A 47 -23.23 1.10 -2.29
N ALA A 48 -23.03 2.33 -2.78
CA ALA A 48 -23.21 2.64 -4.20
C ALA A 48 -21.83 2.71 -4.86
N VAL A 49 -21.66 1.99 -5.97
CA VAL A 49 -20.47 2.09 -6.82
C VAL A 49 -20.87 2.72 -8.14
N THR A 50 -20.15 3.77 -8.53
CA THR A 50 -20.24 4.36 -9.87
C THR A 50 -18.92 4.12 -10.57
N ILE A 51 -18.96 3.53 -11.77
CA ILE A 51 -17.78 3.26 -12.59
C ILE A 51 -17.78 4.26 -13.73
N GLU A 52 -16.75 5.09 -13.78
CA GLU A 52 -16.46 5.95 -14.94
C GLU A 52 -15.35 5.28 -15.76
N MET A 53 -15.66 4.95 -17.01
CA MET A 53 -14.71 4.31 -17.92
C MET A 53 -14.20 5.30 -18.94
N PHE A 54 -12.88 5.38 -19.09
CA PHE A 54 -12.26 6.09 -20.20
C PHE A 54 -11.94 5.10 -21.31
N LEU A 55 -12.74 5.13 -22.39
CA LEU A 55 -12.55 4.29 -23.57
C LEU A 55 -11.89 5.13 -24.66
N LYS A 56 -10.88 4.56 -25.34
CA LYS A 56 -10.26 5.17 -26.51
C LYS A 56 -10.84 4.50 -27.75
N GLU A 57 -11.63 5.24 -28.53
CA GLU A 57 -12.00 4.80 -29.87
C GLU A 57 -10.82 5.00 -30.84
N GLY A 58 -10.50 3.97 -31.63
CA GLY A 58 -9.88 4.16 -32.94
C GLY A 58 -8.36 4.30 -33.01
N ASP A 59 -7.58 3.39 -32.42
CA ASP A 59 -6.21 3.16 -32.90
C ASP A 59 -6.14 1.78 -33.59
N VAL A 60 -5.90 1.78 -34.91
CA VAL A 60 -5.82 0.57 -35.76
C VAL A 60 -4.59 -0.28 -35.39
N ALA A 61 -3.61 0.33 -34.71
CA ALA A 61 -2.56 -0.37 -34.01
C ALA A 61 -3.04 -0.66 -32.58
N GLY A 62 -3.55 -1.87 -32.33
CA GLY A 62 -3.99 -2.30 -31.00
C GLY A 62 -2.93 -2.13 -29.91
N PHE A 63 -3.33 -2.26 -28.65
CA PHE A 63 -2.40 -2.19 -27.52
C PHE A 63 -1.35 -3.31 -27.60
N LYS A 64 -0.11 -3.02 -27.16
CA LYS A 64 0.99 -3.99 -27.11
C LYS A 64 0.83 -5.04 -26.00
N GLY A 65 -0.14 -4.84 -25.12
CA GLY A 65 -0.39 -5.64 -23.92
C GLY A 65 -1.08 -4.79 -22.85
N TYR A 66 -1.32 -5.39 -21.70
CA TYR A 66 -1.89 -4.71 -20.53
C TYR A 66 -1.17 -5.09 -19.25
N TYR A 67 -1.40 -4.33 -18.19
CA TYR A 67 -0.82 -4.61 -16.88
C TYR A 67 -1.84 -5.22 -15.95
N ARG A 68 -1.43 -6.27 -15.27
CA ARG A 68 -2.17 -6.91 -14.19
C ARG A 68 -1.40 -6.73 -12.89
N THR A 69 -2.00 -5.98 -11.98
CA THR A 69 -1.58 -5.93 -10.58
C THR A 69 -2.40 -6.93 -9.77
N GLU A 70 -1.75 -7.86 -9.09
CA GLU A 70 -2.43 -8.90 -8.31
C GLU A 70 -1.70 -9.23 -7.00
N GLU A 71 -2.47 -9.57 -5.97
CA GLU A 71 -1.92 -10.21 -4.77
C GLU A 71 -1.53 -11.65 -5.13
N TRP A 72 -0.23 -11.92 -5.18
CA TRP A 72 0.29 -13.25 -5.49
C TRP A 72 0.34 -14.14 -4.24
N ARG A 73 0.75 -13.57 -3.11
CA ARG A 73 0.85 -14.31 -1.86
C ARG A 73 0.56 -13.40 -0.68
N SER A 74 -0.15 -13.95 0.30
CA SER A 74 -0.41 -13.28 1.57
C SER A 74 -0.30 -14.27 2.72
N TRP A 75 0.22 -13.81 3.86
CA TRP A 75 0.23 -14.58 5.10
C TRP A 75 0.22 -13.69 6.32
N THR A 76 -0.14 -14.30 7.45
CA THR A 76 -0.06 -13.69 8.78
C THR A 76 1.32 -13.96 9.36
N THR A 77 1.97 -12.94 9.92
CA THR A 77 3.32 -13.05 10.47
C THR A 77 3.36 -13.84 11.77
N VAL A 78 4.38 -14.68 11.92
CA VAL A 78 4.75 -15.34 13.19
C VAL A 78 6.06 -14.75 13.68
N GLN A 79 6.18 -14.60 15.01
CA GLN A 79 7.41 -14.10 15.64
C GLN A 79 8.62 -14.94 15.23
N ASN A 80 9.71 -14.27 14.83
CA ASN A 80 10.99 -14.89 14.48
C ASN A 80 10.93 -15.93 13.34
N GLU A 81 10.01 -15.76 12.38
CA GLU A 81 9.86 -16.68 11.27
C GLU A 81 10.57 -16.19 10.00
N TRP A 82 11.21 -17.11 9.29
CA TRP A 82 11.65 -16.92 7.91
C TRP A 82 10.63 -17.47 6.92
N THR A 83 10.20 -16.64 5.99
CA THR A 83 9.39 -17.04 4.83
C THR A 83 10.27 -17.00 3.59
N TYR A 84 10.34 -18.13 2.87
CA TYR A 84 11.11 -18.28 1.63
C TYR A 84 10.17 -18.37 0.43
N LEU A 85 10.34 -17.48 -0.53
CA LEU A 85 9.46 -17.35 -1.69
C LEU A 85 10.27 -17.49 -2.98
N SER A 86 9.69 -18.19 -3.95
CA SER A 86 10.14 -18.18 -5.35
C SER A 86 9.04 -17.54 -6.18
N LEU A 87 9.35 -16.41 -6.85
CA LEU A 87 8.36 -15.69 -7.63
C LEU A 87 7.89 -16.51 -8.85
N PRO A 88 6.65 -16.31 -9.31
CA PRO A 88 6.10 -17.04 -10.44
C PRO A 88 6.82 -16.67 -11.74
N VAL A 89 6.87 -17.61 -12.69
CA VAL A 89 7.66 -17.50 -13.93
C VAL A 89 6.81 -17.24 -15.19
N GLU A 90 5.50 -17.06 -15.06
CA GLU A 90 4.62 -17.06 -16.24
C GLU A 90 4.74 -15.82 -17.13
N ASN A 91 4.99 -14.64 -16.55
CA ASN A 91 5.04 -13.37 -17.26
C ASN A 91 6.13 -12.47 -16.67
N LYS A 92 6.61 -11.51 -17.46
CA LYS A 92 7.57 -10.52 -16.95
C LYS A 92 6.93 -9.68 -15.85
N ILE A 93 7.71 -9.45 -14.80
CA ILE A 93 7.31 -8.69 -13.63
C ILE A 93 7.87 -7.27 -13.76
N ARG A 94 6.98 -6.28 -13.76
CA ARG A 94 7.33 -4.85 -13.73
C ARG A 94 7.65 -4.39 -12.31
N ARG A 95 6.88 -4.84 -11.32
CA ARG A 95 7.07 -4.45 -9.91
C ARG A 95 6.84 -5.62 -8.98
N VAL A 96 7.69 -5.73 -7.97
CA VAL A 96 7.47 -6.57 -6.79
C VAL A 96 7.21 -5.64 -5.62
N MET A 97 5.97 -5.60 -5.16
CA MET A 97 5.53 -4.73 -4.07
C MET A 97 5.28 -5.56 -2.82
N LEU A 98 5.79 -5.09 -1.68
CA LEU A 98 5.56 -5.68 -0.36
C LEU A 98 4.66 -4.74 0.42
N GLN A 99 3.42 -5.16 0.65
CA GLN A 99 2.52 -4.44 1.54
C GLN A 99 2.61 -5.06 2.94
N LEU A 100 3.04 -4.27 3.91
CA LEU A 100 3.30 -4.73 5.28
C LEU A 100 2.28 -4.09 6.22
N LEU A 101 1.30 -4.86 6.68
CA LEU A 101 0.17 -4.35 7.44
C LEU A 101 0.27 -4.78 8.91
N PRO A 102 0.83 -3.95 9.81
CA PRO A 102 0.81 -4.20 11.24
C PRO A 102 -0.61 -4.44 11.76
N GLY A 103 -0.76 -5.40 12.67
CA GLY A 103 -2.03 -5.61 13.36
C GLY A 103 -2.39 -4.40 14.23
N TYR A 104 -3.64 -3.93 14.12
CA TYR A 104 -4.21 -2.98 15.06
C TYR A 104 -4.53 -3.70 16.38
N ARG A 105 -4.32 -3.02 17.51
CA ARG A 105 -4.71 -3.51 18.83
C ARG A 105 -5.49 -2.43 19.57
N ASP A 106 -5.78 -2.66 20.85
CA ASP A 106 -6.56 -1.82 21.76
C ASP A 106 -6.55 -0.33 21.35
N ALA A 107 -7.74 0.18 21.00
CA ALA A 107 -7.97 1.54 20.53
C ALA A 107 -7.34 1.90 19.16
N ASP A 108 -7.28 0.98 18.20
CA ASP A 108 -6.84 1.22 16.81
C ASP A 108 -5.37 1.68 16.65
N ILE A 109 -4.50 1.34 17.61
CA ILE A 109 -3.08 1.69 17.57
C ILE A 109 -2.25 0.46 17.24
N CYS A 110 -1.24 0.64 16.40
CA CYS A 110 -0.25 -0.39 16.14
C CYS A 110 0.79 -0.41 17.28
N LYS A 111 0.99 -1.56 17.93
CA LYS A 111 2.09 -1.76 18.90
C LYS A 111 3.42 -2.09 18.23
N THR A 112 3.40 -2.34 16.92
CA THR A 112 4.56 -2.60 16.08
C THR A 112 4.52 -1.71 14.85
N ASN A 113 5.60 -1.71 14.06
CA ASN A 113 5.67 -1.00 12.80
C ASN A 113 5.86 -1.98 11.63
N MET A 114 5.64 -1.50 10.40
CA MET A 114 5.82 -2.30 9.20
C MET A 114 7.23 -2.94 9.12
N TYR A 115 8.24 -2.26 9.66
CA TYR A 115 9.61 -2.74 9.60
C TYR A 115 9.88 -3.96 10.44
N ASN A 116 9.06 -4.22 11.47
CA ASN A 116 9.21 -5.43 12.28
C ASN A 116 8.53 -6.65 11.62
N LEU A 117 7.55 -6.44 10.74
CA LEU A 117 6.87 -7.52 10.00
C LEU A 117 7.78 -8.12 8.91
N ALA A 118 8.64 -7.30 8.33
CA ALA A 118 9.69 -7.72 7.41
C ALA A 118 11.02 -7.15 7.88
N HIS A 119 11.51 -7.60 9.03
CA HIS A 119 12.73 -7.08 9.64
C HIS A 119 13.90 -7.12 8.67
N THR A 120 14.20 -8.32 8.19
CA THR A 120 15.26 -8.55 7.21
C THR A 120 14.64 -9.06 5.92
N LEU A 121 15.13 -8.53 4.80
CA LEU A 121 14.70 -8.87 3.45
C LEU A 121 15.92 -9.25 2.63
N LYS A 122 15.79 -10.34 1.87
CA LYS A 122 16.77 -10.72 0.85
C LYS A 122 16.06 -10.98 -0.47
N PHE A 123 16.43 -10.22 -1.49
CA PHE A 123 15.94 -10.35 -2.84
C PHE A 123 17.09 -10.70 -3.78
N SER A 124 16.94 -11.80 -4.51
CA SER A 124 18.01 -12.33 -5.35
C SER A 124 17.49 -13.00 -6.62
N LEU A 125 18.31 -12.93 -7.67
CA LEU A 125 18.06 -13.50 -9.00
C LEU A 125 19.04 -14.66 -9.24
N LEU A 126 18.86 -15.39 -10.34
CA LEU A 126 19.74 -16.48 -10.77
C LEU A 126 19.94 -17.54 -9.68
N THR A 127 18.84 -17.91 -9.00
CA THR A 127 18.84 -18.87 -7.89
C THR A 127 19.79 -18.44 -6.77
N GLY A 128 19.69 -17.18 -6.35
CA GLY A 128 20.46 -16.65 -5.22
C GLY A 128 21.89 -16.22 -5.55
N LYS A 129 22.35 -16.37 -6.80
CA LYS A 129 23.71 -15.98 -7.22
C LYS A 129 23.87 -14.48 -7.32
N LEU A 130 22.83 -13.77 -7.77
CA LEU A 130 22.83 -12.32 -7.87
C LEU A 130 21.95 -11.74 -6.77
N VAL A 131 22.58 -11.15 -5.75
CA VAL A 131 21.87 -10.46 -4.68
C VAL A 131 21.56 -9.03 -5.14
N VAL A 132 20.27 -8.72 -5.26
CA VAL A 132 19.77 -7.39 -5.63
C VAL A 132 19.57 -6.53 -4.39
N PHE A 133 19.06 -7.13 -3.31
CA PHE A 133 18.88 -6.47 -2.01
C PHE A 133 19.12 -7.48 -0.88
N ASP A 134 19.84 -7.07 0.17
CA ASP A 134 20.05 -7.84 1.40
C ASP A 134 20.24 -6.84 2.55
N GLY A 135 19.17 -6.61 3.31
CA GLY A 135 19.12 -5.52 4.28
C GLY A 135 17.81 -5.46 5.06
N TYR A 136 17.60 -4.35 5.76
CA TYR A 136 16.38 -4.14 6.54
C TYR A 136 15.28 -3.48 5.70
N SER A 137 14.01 -3.82 5.94
CA SER A 137 12.89 -3.15 5.25
C SER A 137 12.83 -1.64 5.49
N MET A 138 13.38 -1.15 6.61
CA MET A 138 13.52 0.28 6.85
C MET A 138 14.47 0.94 5.85
N GLU A 139 15.58 0.27 5.51
CA GLU A 139 16.54 0.77 4.53
C GLU A 139 15.89 0.78 3.14
N LEU A 140 15.19 -0.29 2.77
CA LEU A 140 14.42 -0.34 1.52
C LEU A 140 13.39 0.80 1.43
N ALA A 141 12.73 1.13 2.55
CA ALA A 141 11.78 2.23 2.61
C ALA A 141 12.43 3.59 2.32
N TYR A 142 13.62 3.84 2.88
CA TYR A 142 14.38 5.05 2.58
C TYR A 142 14.94 5.04 1.16
N GLU A 143 15.40 3.91 0.63
CA GLU A 143 15.81 3.79 -0.77
C GLU A 143 14.66 4.12 -1.71
N ASN A 144 13.47 3.57 -1.48
CA ASN A 144 12.27 3.89 -2.24
C ASN A 144 11.93 5.39 -2.14
N TYR A 145 12.02 5.97 -0.96
CA TYR A 145 11.77 7.40 -0.75
C TYR A 145 12.75 8.28 -1.52
N LEU A 146 14.05 7.99 -1.42
CA LEU A 146 15.12 8.76 -2.08
C LEU A 146 15.08 8.60 -3.61
N ASP A 147 14.72 7.42 -4.08
CA ASP A 147 14.66 7.12 -5.50
C ASP A 147 13.41 7.71 -6.18
N ILE A 148 12.23 7.50 -5.60
CA ILE A 148 10.99 8.08 -6.14
C ILE A 148 11.00 9.61 -5.95
N GLY A 149 11.69 10.10 -4.90
CA GLY A 149 11.87 11.52 -4.63
C GLY A 149 10.57 12.24 -4.29
N LYS A 150 9.56 11.51 -3.79
CA LYS A 150 8.23 12.05 -3.51
C LYS A 150 7.81 11.79 -2.08
N ASP A 151 7.48 12.87 -1.40
CA ASP A 151 6.67 12.85 -0.21
C ASP A 151 5.21 12.64 -0.58
N TYR A 152 4.55 11.75 0.16
CA TYR A 152 3.12 11.56 0.07
C TYR A 152 2.43 12.43 1.13
N ILE A 153 1.37 13.10 0.70
CA ILE A 153 0.51 13.87 1.59
C ILE A 153 -0.83 13.16 1.67
N THR A 154 -1.22 12.80 2.89
CA THR A 154 -2.55 12.27 3.17
C THR A 154 -3.30 13.27 4.04
N SER A 155 -4.61 13.37 3.84
CA SER A 155 -5.48 14.15 4.72
C SER A 155 -6.57 13.25 5.28
N ARG A 156 -6.91 13.48 6.54
CA ARG A 156 -7.93 12.73 7.26
C ARG A 156 -8.83 13.72 8.00
N MET A 157 -10.13 13.49 7.93
CA MET A 157 -11.11 14.08 8.83
C MET A 157 -11.70 12.94 9.65
N THR A 158 -11.47 12.93 10.96
CA THR A 158 -11.87 11.81 11.82
C THR A 158 -12.44 12.30 13.14
N ASN A 159 -13.45 11.60 13.65
CA ASN A 159 -13.94 11.77 15.02
C ASN A 159 -13.42 10.55 15.80
N LYS A 160 -12.56 10.78 16.79
CA LYS A 160 -11.85 9.73 17.53
C LYS A 160 -11.95 10.03 19.02
N ALA A 161 -12.04 8.98 19.82
CA ALA A 161 -11.96 9.14 21.28
C ALA A 161 -10.52 9.50 21.69
N VAL A 162 -10.36 10.04 22.90
CA VAL A 162 -9.05 10.17 23.54
C VAL A 162 -8.39 8.79 23.58
N ASP A 163 -7.10 8.76 23.31
CA ASP A 163 -6.26 7.57 23.22
C ASP A 163 -6.57 6.62 22.06
N GLN A 164 -7.49 6.99 21.15
CA GLN A 164 -7.76 6.21 19.94
C GLN A 164 -6.79 6.59 18.80
N GLY A 165 -6.34 5.56 18.10
CA GLY A 165 -5.51 5.64 16.91
C GLY A 165 -6.29 6.05 15.67
N MET A 166 -5.62 6.79 14.80
CA MET A 166 -6.03 7.03 13.43
C MET A 166 -4.96 6.47 12.49
N ASN A 167 -5.36 5.67 11.50
CA ASN A 167 -4.46 5.27 10.43
C ASN A 167 -4.28 6.47 9.47
N ILE A 168 -3.04 6.85 9.20
CA ILE A 168 -2.68 7.97 8.32
C ILE A 168 -2.40 7.55 6.87
N GLY A 169 -2.37 6.26 6.57
CA GLY A 169 -2.12 5.70 5.23
C GLY A 169 -0.65 5.79 4.79
N LEU A 170 0.27 5.99 5.73
CA LEU A 170 1.70 6.16 5.48
C LEU A 170 2.48 5.24 6.40
N GLY A 171 3.36 4.40 5.87
CA GLY A 171 4.21 3.53 6.67
C GLY A 171 5.20 4.28 7.56
N ARG A 172 5.55 5.51 7.17
CA ARG A 172 6.34 6.44 7.98
C ARG A 172 5.78 7.86 7.90
N ALA A 173 5.48 8.46 9.06
CA ALA A 173 5.24 9.89 9.15
C ALA A 173 6.55 10.67 9.27
N LEU A 174 6.72 11.70 8.44
CA LEU A 174 7.81 12.69 8.54
C LEU A 174 7.35 13.96 9.25
N GLY A 175 6.07 14.28 9.16
CA GLY A 175 5.47 15.41 9.84
C GLY A 175 3.95 15.39 9.71
N GLY A 176 3.29 16.17 10.56
CA GLY A 176 1.85 16.33 10.52
C GLY A 176 1.47 17.76 10.90
N ALA A 177 0.35 18.21 10.36
CA ALA A 177 -0.38 19.38 10.81
C ALA A 177 -1.79 18.93 11.16
N TRP A 178 -2.34 19.46 12.25
CA TRP A 178 -3.67 19.10 12.71
C TRP A 178 -4.39 20.31 13.30
N GLY A 179 -5.70 20.28 13.19
CA GLY A 179 -6.58 21.33 13.68
C GLY A 179 -7.86 20.75 14.24
N ALA A 180 -8.48 21.52 15.14
CA ALA A 180 -9.85 21.27 15.56
C ALA A 180 -10.80 21.66 14.42
N GLY A 181 -11.62 20.71 14.00
CA GLY A 181 -12.79 20.90 13.15
C GLY A 181 -14.07 20.83 13.97
N GLN A 182 -15.16 21.34 13.40
CA GLN A 182 -16.44 21.50 14.08
C GLN A 182 -17.46 20.47 13.56
N ILE A 183 -18.11 19.73 14.47
CA ILE A 183 -19.35 18.98 14.23
C ILE A 183 -20.41 19.59 15.14
N GLY A 184 -21.20 20.55 14.65
CA GLY A 184 -22.27 21.19 15.44
C GLY A 184 -22.11 22.70 15.65
N ALA A 185 -22.85 23.31 16.59
CA ALA A 185 -22.97 24.77 16.74
C ALA A 185 -21.96 25.43 17.70
N SER A 186 -21.09 24.65 18.36
CA SER A 186 -20.06 25.18 19.26
C SER A 186 -18.67 24.90 18.69
N ALA A 187 -17.85 25.95 18.58
CA ALA A 187 -16.46 25.83 18.13
C ALA A 187 -15.59 25.28 19.27
N GLY A 188 -14.85 24.20 19.01
CA GLY A 188 -13.78 23.77 19.90
C GLY A 188 -12.62 24.77 19.85
N THR A 189 -12.06 25.12 21.01
CA THR A 189 -10.95 26.06 21.15
C THR A 189 -9.60 25.37 21.35
N THR A 190 -9.61 24.10 21.76
CA THR A 190 -8.37 23.32 21.95
C THR A 190 -7.95 22.64 20.67
N VAL A 191 -6.72 22.94 20.23
CA VAL A 191 -6.02 22.17 19.21
C VAL A 191 -5.70 20.78 19.78
N PRO A 192 -6.09 19.67 19.13
CA PRO A 192 -5.72 18.34 19.58
C PRO A 192 -4.20 18.20 19.70
N ASN A 193 -3.69 17.36 20.60
CA ASN A 193 -2.28 16.98 20.57
C ASN A 193 -2.12 15.52 20.15
N MET A 194 -1.01 15.27 19.44
CA MET A 194 -0.68 13.96 18.90
C MET A 194 0.51 13.38 19.66
N VAL A 195 0.49 12.09 19.94
CA VAL A 195 1.62 11.39 20.59
C VAL A 195 2.73 11.17 19.55
N GLY A 196 3.81 11.96 19.63
CA GLY A 196 4.94 11.90 18.69
C GLY A 196 5.76 10.60 18.72
N ARG A 197 5.40 9.60 19.54
CA ARG A 197 6.07 8.30 19.58
C ARG A 197 5.66 7.39 18.41
N ASN A 198 4.45 7.55 17.90
CA ASN A 198 3.98 6.74 16.79
C ASN A 198 4.41 7.45 15.51
N THR A 199 5.57 7.11 14.97
CA THR A 199 6.01 7.61 13.64
C THR A 199 5.64 6.63 12.54
N ASP A 200 4.82 5.65 12.87
CA ASP A 200 4.27 4.62 11.99
C ASP A 200 2.92 5.05 11.39
N GLN A 201 2.24 4.08 10.78
CA GLN A 201 0.94 4.25 10.14
C GLN A 201 -0.21 4.68 11.06
N THR A 202 -0.07 4.59 12.38
CA THR A 202 -1.10 5.03 13.32
C THR A 202 -0.64 6.22 14.13
N GLN A 203 -1.54 7.18 14.35
CA GLN A 203 -1.28 8.37 15.15
C GLN A 203 -2.30 8.43 16.28
N GLN A 204 -1.86 8.69 17.50
CA GLN A 204 -2.73 8.70 18.68
C GLN A 204 -3.05 10.13 19.13
N VAL A 205 -4.33 10.38 19.39
CA VAL A 205 -4.83 11.64 19.95
C VAL A 205 -4.77 11.57 21.46
N LYS A 206 -4.13 12.54 22.12
CA LYS A 206 -3.96 12.52 23.59
C LYS A 206 -4.76 13.57 24.33
N THR A 207 -5.17 14.66 23.68
CA THR A 207 -6.08 15.65 24.25
C THR A 207 -7.08 16.14 23.21
N GLN A 208 -8.35 16.24 23.59
CA GLN A 208 -9.39 16.92 22.82
C GLN A 208 -10.45 17.52 23.75
N GLU A 209 -11.14 18.57 23.30
CA GLU A 209 -12.33 19.09 23.95
C GLU A 209 -13.56 18.38 23.39
N SER A 210 -14.27 17.56 24.17
CA SER A 210 -15.54 16.94 23.74
C SER A 210 -15.48 16.22 22.37
N GLU A 211 -16.62 16.00 21.74
CA GLU A 211 -16.77 15.41 20.40
C GLU A 211 -16.38 16.45 19.32
N ILE A 212 -15.08 16.59 19.04
CA ILE A 212 -14.56 17.44 17.96
C ILE A 212 -14.07 16.61 16.77
N LEU A 213 -14.26 17.16 15.57
CA LEU A 213 -13.65 16.58 14.37
C LEU A 213 -12.16 16.93 14.37
N ILE A 214 -11.31 15.95 14.14
CA ILE A 214 -9.89 16.17 13.95
C ILE A 214 -9.62 16.21 12.46
N GLN A 215 -9.19 17.37 11.98
CA GLN A 215 -8.67 17.52 10.64
C GLN A 215 -7.15 17.40 10.71
N SER A 216 -6.57 16.48 9.95
CA SER A 216 -5.13 16.30 9.91
C SER A 216 -4.63 16.16 8.48
N LEU A 217 -3.39 16.61 8.29
CA LEU A 217 -2.60 16.47 7.10
C LEU A 217 -1.27 15.86 7.51
N TRP A 218 -0.92 14.74 6.90
CA TRP A 218 0.30 14.00 7.21
C TRP A 218 1.18 13.96 5.98
N LYS A 219 2.47 14.14 6.21
CA LYS A 219 3.52 14.05 5.20
C LYS A 219 4.40 12.86 5.55
N GLY A 220 4.72 12.03 4.57
CA GLY A 220 5.55 10.86 4.80
C GLY A 220 5.79 10.00 3.56
N PHE A 221 6.16 8.75 3.77
CA PHE A 221 6.45 7.80 2.70
C PHE A 221 5.91 6.40 3.02
N CYS A 222 6.05 5.48 2.05
CA CYS A 222 5.42 4.15 2.05
C CYS A 222 3.89 4.23 2.10
N PRO A 223 3.22 4.74 1.05
CA PRO A 223 1.77 4.80 1.02
C PRO A 223 1.17 3.41 1.26
N GLU A 224 0.20 3.35 2.17
CA GLU A 224 -0.45 2.11 2.61
C GLU A 224 0.53 1.00 3.03
N ASN A 225 1.67 1.39 3.63
CA ASN A 225 2.77 0.53 4.06
C ASN A 225 3.39 -0.33 2.95
N THR A 226 3.44 0.21 1.75
CA THR A 226 3.99 -0.49 0.59
C THR A 226 5.47 -0.16 0.40
N LEU A 227 6.27 -1.20 0.21
CA LEU A 227 7.66 -1.14 -0.26
C LEU A 227 7.74 -1.70 -1.67
N LEU A 228 8.68 -1.19 -2.46
CA LEU A 228 8.95 -1.61 -3.82
C LEU A 228 10.36 -2.19 -3.88
N LEU A 229 10.46 -3.46 -4.24
CA LEU A 229 11.75 -4.05 -4.63
C LEU A 229 12.01 -3.68 -6.09
N ARG A 230 13.03 -2.85 -6.30
CA ARG A 230 13.46 -2.49 -7.65
C ARG A 230 14.58 -3.39 -8.13
N PHE A 231 14.49 -3.75 -9.40
CA PHE A 231 15.50 -4.51 -10.15
C PHE A 231 15.82 -3.82 -11.48
N ASP A 232 14.95 -2.90 -11.91
CA ASP A 232 15.07 -2.07 -13.09
C ASP A 232 15.46 -0.63 -12.71
N ARG A 233 16.05 0.10 -13.68
CA ARG A 233 16.37 1.53 -13.53
C ARG A 233 15.40 2.43 -14.28
N ILE A 234 14.72 1.90 -15.29
CA ILE A 234 13.85 2.62 -16.22
C ILE A 234 12.59 1.78 -16.41
N ASP A 235 11.42 2.44 -16.49
CA ASP A 235 10.12 1.81 -16.75
C ASP A 235 10.00 1.40 -18.23
N ASP A 236 10.79 0.40 -18.62
CA ASP A 236 10.89 -0.17 -19.96
C ASP A 236 10.57 -1.68 -19.93
N PRO A 237 9.56 -2.14 -20.69
CA PRO A 237 9.19 -3.56 -20.81
C PRO A 237 10.32 -4.52 -21.20
N GLU A 238 11.36 -4.03 -21.88
CA GLU A 238 12.54 -4.84 -22.18
C GLU A 238 13.39 -5.13 -20.94
N GLN A 239 13.36 -4.24 -19.94
CA GLN A 239 14.12 -4.34 -18.69
C GLN A 239 13.32 -4.95 -17.54
N TYR A 240 12.03 -5.25 -17.74
CA TYR A 240 11.24 -5.93 -16.73
C TYR A 240 11.81 -7.30 -16.42
N LEU A 241 11.68 -7.70 -15.16
CA LEU A 241 12.23 -8.94 -14.67
C LEU A 241 11.55 -10.10 -15.38
N ASP A 242 12.33 -10.92 -16.09
CA ASP A 242 11.88 -12.15 -16.70
C ASP A 242 12.32 -13.33 -15.81
N PRO A 243 11.43 -13.87 -14.95
CA PRO A 243 11.85 -14.89 -13.99
C PRO A 243 12.20 -16.22 -14.66
N ALA A 244 11.75 -16.45 -15.90
CA ALA A 244 12.09 -17.63 -16.68
C ALA A 244 13.52 -17.53 -17.23
N ALA A 245 13.91 -16.36 -17.74
CA ALA A 245 15.27 -16.09 -18.19
C ALA A 245 16.27 -16.04 -17.01
N GLU A 246 15.87 -15.45 -15.89
CA GLU A 246 16.71 -15.19 -14.71
C GLU A 246 16.81 -16.37 -13.71
N GLN A 247 16.43 -17.59 -14.12
CA GLN A 247 16.59 -18.83 -13.33
C GLN A 247 16.16 -18.69 -11.85
N THR A 248 14.86 -18.51 -11.61
CA THR A 248 14.22 -18.38 -10.28
C THR A 248 14.63 -17.12 -9.51
N VAL A 249 13.64 -16.27 -9.29
CA VAL A 249 13.72 -15.08 -8.45
C VAL A 249 13.31 -15.44 -7.03
N GLN A 250 14.19 -15.19 -6.06
CA GLN A 250 13.99 -15.54 -4.65
C GLN A 250 13.78 -14.30 -3.78
N LEU A 251 12.76 -14.35 -2.92
CA LEU A 251 12.47 -13.36 -1.91
C LEU A 251 12.37 -14.04 -0.54
N HIS A 252 13.28 -13.69 0.36
CA HIS A 252 13.29 -14.18 1.74
C HIS A 252 12.93 -13.04 2.68
N ILE A 253 12.03 -13.32 3.63
CA ILE A 253 11.53 -12.32 4.58
C ILE A 253 11.64 -12.90 5.98
N HIS A 254 12.26 -12.16 6.90
CA HIS A 254 12.32 -12.50 8.31
C HIS A 254 11.41 -11.57 9.12
N THR A 255 10.52 -12.15 9.91
CA THR A 255 9.75 -11.40 10.92
C THR A 255 10.61 -11.24 12.17
N ARG A 256 10.61 -10.04 12.77
CA ARG A 256 11.43 -9.77 13.96
C ARG A 256 11.08 -10.71 15.12
N ASP A 257 12.08 -11.03 15.93
CA ASP A 257 11.90 -11.77 17.19
C ASP A 257 11.35 -10.88 18.32
N ILE A 258 10.12 -10.39 18.13
CA ILE A 258 9.32 -9.71 19.15
C ILE A 258 7.85 -10.13 19.02
N SER A 259 7.15 -10.26 20.14
CA SER A 259 5.75 -10.72 20.17
C SER A 259 4.79 -9.79 19.42
N ASP A 260 5.06 -8.48 19.43
CA ASP A 260 4.24 -7.49 18.72
C ASP A 260 4.37 -7.57 17.20
N ALA A 261 5.40 -8.25 16.67
CA ALA A 261 5.56 -8.47 15.23
C ALA A 261 4.71 -9.65 14.69
N ALA A 262 4.12 -10.46 15.59
CA ALA A 262 3.18 -11.50 15.21
C ALA A 262 1.79 -10.93 14.90
N ALA A 263 1.00 -11.68 14.13
CA ALA A 263 -0.37 -11.33 13.74
C ALA A 263 -0.51 -10.06 12.87
N GLY A 264 0.59 -9.59 12.27
CA GLY A 264 0.56 -8.67 11.14
C GLY A 264 0.26 -9.43 9.84
N LYS A 265 0.05 -8.72 8.74
CA LYS A 265 -0.16 -9.31 7.41
C LYS A 265 0.92 -8.84 6.44
N VAL A 266 1.52 -9.76 5.69
CA VAL A 266 2.45 -9.45 4.59
C VAL A 266 1.80 -9.88 3.30
N ASN A 267 1.67 -8.95 2.35
CA ASN A 267 1.20 -9.22 1.00
C ASN A 267 2.33 -8.98 0.00
N ILE A 268 2.51 -9.92 -0.92
CA ILE A 268 3.35 -9.75 -2.11
C ILE A 268 2.43 -9.48 -3.28
N VAL A 269 2.51 -8.26 -3.80
CA VAL A 269 1.74 -7.81 -4.95
C VAL A 269 2.67 -7.73 -6.15
N LEU A 270 2.29 -8.36 -7.24
CA LEU A 270 3.05 -8.35 -8.49
C LEU A 270 2.32 -7.46 -9.49
N ASP A 271 3.04 -6.55 -10.13
CA ASP A 271 2.57 -5.85 -11.33
C ASP A 271 3.24 -6.51 -12.54
N ARG A 272 2.45 -7.14 -13.42
CA ARG A 272 2.94 -7.95 -14.54
C ARG A 272 2.42 -7.41 -15.86
N ILE A 273 3.25 -7.49 -16.90
CA ILE A 273 2.82 -7.25 -18.28
C ILE A 273 2.24 -8.55 -18.85
N ILE A 274 1.08 -8.44 -19.49
CA ILE A 274 0.33 -9.53 -20.14
C ILE A 274 0.18 -9.21 -21.63
#